data_AF-B3NMZ2-F1
#
_entry.id   AF-B3NMZ2-F1
#
_cell.length_a   1.000
_cell.length_b   1.000
_cell.length_c   1.000
_cell.angle_alpha   90.00
_cell.angle_beta   90.00
_cell.angle_gamma   90.00
#
_symmetry.space_group_name_H-M   'P 1'
#
loop_
_entity.id
_entity.type
_entity.pdbx_description
1 polymer ?
#
loop_
_entity_poly.entity_id
_entity_poly.type
_entity_poly.pdbx_seq_one_letter_code
_entity_poly.pdbx_strand_id
1 'polypeptide(L)'
;MNNNSKVLTIGTESADLVKGSEDPKIPKELSVSHLEKHLQKILLNGAKPLTNVCDEGSVGRFSAKESKKNRFYYEFGPGDKINGWMISGPTFDAKDILRRLKNVISKEHWISDNVAKYPKDSRDFIIRTAFNALDEESSDIYSYLCYLNENSKRR
;
A
#
# COMPACT_ATOMS: atom_id res chain seq x y z
N MET A 1 4.71 54.64 23.06
CA MET A 1 5.56 53.55 23.60
C MET A 1 4.66 52.42 24.08
N ASN A 2 4.84 51.21 23.53
CA ASN A 2 4.47 49.84 23.97
C ASN A 2 3.06 49.54 24.54
N ASN A 3 2.39 48.41 24.29
CA ASN A 3 2.72 47.19 23.52
C ASN A 3 1.44 46.36 23.25
N ASN A 4 1.52 45.54 22.21
CA ASN A 4 0.53 44.65 21.61
C ASN A 4 -0.17 43.63 22.53
N SER A 5 -1.42 43.29 22.19
CA SER A 5 -1.86 41.89 22.06
C SER A 5 -3.08 41.82 21.15
N LYS A 6 -2.87 41.28 19.94
CA LYS A 6 -3.87 41.11 18.88
C LYS A 6 -4.42 39.68 18.97
N VAL A 7 -5.55 39.50 19.65
CA VAL A 7 -6.28 38.23 19.66
C VAL A 7 -7.45 38.37 18.70
N LEU A 8 -7.33 37.80 17.50
CA LEU A 8 -8.40 37.74 16.51
C LEU A 8 -9.30 36.54 16.84
N THR A 9 -10.33 36.79 17.63
CA THR A 9 -11.49 35.89 17.72
C THR A 9 -12.50 36.39 16.70
N ILE A 10 -12.68 35.66 15.59
CA ILE A 10 -13.78 35.93 14.66
C ILE A 10 -14.82 34.84 14.85
N GLY A 11 -15.86 35.23 15.58
CA GLY A 11 -17.15 34.56 15.60
C GLY A 11 -18.24 35.63 15.56
N THR A 12 -19.08 35.53 14.53
CA THR A 12 -20.48 35.96 14.47
C THR A 12 -20.84 37.44 14.58
N GLU A 13 -21.26 38.01 13.45
CA GLU A 13 -22.46 38.86 13.39
C GLU A 13 -23.24 38.59 12.10
N SER A 14 -24.54 38.84 12.22
CA SER A 14 -25.65 38.11 11.61
C SER A 14 -26.11 38.61 10.24
N ALA A 15 -26.69 37.67 9.49
CA ALA A 15 -27.85 37.78 8.60
C ALA A 15 -27.95 38.96 7.62
N ASP A 16 -27.93 38.66 6.31
CA ASP A 16 -29.14 38.80 5.51
C ASP A 16 -29.14 37.93 4.25
N LEU A 17 -30.35 37.46 3.92
CA LEU A 17 -30.70 36.34 3.04
C LEU A 17 -30.38 36.58 1.56
N VAL A 18 -29.70 35.61 0.92
CA VAL A 18 -29.92 35.31 -0.50
C VAL A 18 -30.36 33.85 -0.65
N LYS A 19 -31.57 33.73 -1.18
CA LYS A 19 -32.29 32.51 -1.53
C LYS A 19 -31.45 31.56 -2.39
N GLY A 20 -31.54 30.28 -2.05
CA GLY A 20 -31.61 29.19 -3.02
C GLY A 20 -30.31 28.78 -3.68
N SER A 21 -29.54 27.93 -3.01
CA SER A 21 -28.93 26.78 -3.66
C SER A 21 -28.62 25.74 -2.60
N GLU A 22 -29.26 24.59 -2.76
CA GLU A 22 -28.96 23.27 -2.20
C GLU A 22 -27.81 23.21 -1.21
N ASP A 23 -28.09 22.68 0.00
CA ASP A 23 -27.08 22.11 0.88
C ASP A 23 -26.01 21.42 0.02
N PRO A 24 -24.70 21.59 0.28
CA PRO A 24 -23.70 20.75 -0.35
C PRO A 24 -23.99 19.33 0.13
N LYS A 25 -24.80 18.62 -0.66
CA LYS A 25 -25.02 17.19 -0.55
C LYS A 25 -23.63 16.62 -0.70
N ILE A 26 -22.98 16.35 0.43
CA ILE A 26 -21.79 15.51 0.48
C ILE A 26 -22.14 14.33 -0.42
N PRO A 27 -21.47 14.18 -1.58
CA PRO A 27 -21.92 13.21 -2.56
C PRO A 27 -21.98 11.87 -1.86
N LYS A 28 -23.17 11.26 -1.88
CA LYS A 28 -23.42 9.88 -1.44
C LYS A 28 -22.23 9.05 -1.90
N GLU A 29 -21.51 8.50 -0.93
CA GLU A 29 -20.42 7.53 -1.07
C GLU A 29 -19.74 7.58 -2.43
N LEU A 30 -18.64 8.33 -2.51
CA LEU A 30 -17.73 8.32 -3.65
C LEU A 30 -17.45 6.86 -4.00
N SER A 31 -18.12 6.35 -5.04
CA SER A 31 -18.09 4.91 -5.31
C SER A 31 -16.64 4.52 -5.60
N VAL A 32 -16.25 3.31 -5.21
CA VAL A 32 -14.87 2.80 -5.42
C VAL A 32 -14.41 3.06 -6.86
N SER A 33 -15.31 2.89 -7.83
CA SER A 33 -15.07 3.19 -9.25
C SER A 33 -14.79 4.67 -9.56
N HIS A 34 -15.45 5.60 -8.88
CA HIS A 34 -15.23 7.04 -9.10
C HIS A 34 -13.88 7.48 -8.51
N LEU A 35 -13.52 6.94 -7.34
CA LEU A 35 -12.22 7.16 -6.71
C LEU A 35 -11.09 6.57 -7.57
N GLU A 36 -11.26 5.35 -8.05
CA GLU A 36 -10.30 4.68 -8.94
C GLU A 36 -10.07 5.49 -10.22
N LYS A 37 -11.13 5.94 -10.89
CA LYS A 37 -11.02 6.79 -12.09
C LYS A 37 -10.32 8.10 -11.81
N HIS A 38 -10.60 8.71 -10.66
CA HIS A 38 -9.95 9.96 -10.26
C HIS A 38 -8.45 9.75 -10.02
N LEU A 39 -8.07 8.70 -9.29
CA LEU A 39 -6.67 8.34 -9.06
C LEU A 39 -5.94 7.99 -10.35
N GLN A 40 -6.55 7.18 -11.23
CA GLN A 40 -5.99 6.89 -12.55
C GLN A 40 -5.75 8.17 -13.36
N LYS A 41 -6.69 9.13 -13.33
CA LYS A 41 -6.51 10.41 -14.02
C LYS A 41 -5.34 11.22 -13.45
N ILE A 42 -5.12 11.20 -12.14
CA ILE A 42 -3.96 11.84 -11.50
C ILE A 42 -2.67 11.14 -11.94
N LEU A 43 -2.61 9.82 -11.82
CA LEU A 43 -1.43 9.00 -12.13
C LEU A 43 -1.05 9.04 -13.62
N LEU A 44 -2.04 9.17 -14.52
CA LEU A 44 -1.83 9.23 -15.96
C LEU A 44 -1.72 10.67 -16.49
N ASN A 45 -1.53 11.66 -15.62
CA ASN A 45 -1.42 13.07 -15.97
C ASN A 45 -2.57 13.59 -16.88
N GLY A 46 -3.80 13.24 -16.52
CA GLY A 46 -5.00 13.65 -17.24
C GLY A 46 -5.39 12.76 -18.43
N ALA A 47 -4.64 11.70 -18.74
CA ALA A 47 -5.02 10.76 -19.79
C ALA A 47 -6.32 10.00 -19.46
N LYS A 48 -6.92 9.37 -20.47
CA LYS A 48 -8.13 8.56 -20.29
C LYS A 48 -7.87 7.42 -19.28
N PRO A 49 -8.80 7.14 -18.35
CA PRO A 49 -8.71 5.98 -17.46
C PRO A 49 -8.44 4.71 -18.25
N LEU A 50 -7.64 3.80 -17.70
CA LEU A 50 -7.33 2.54 -18.35
C LEU A 50 -8.61 1.71 -18.41
N THR A 51 -8.96 1.22 -19.60
CA THR A 51 -10.11 0.33 -19.81
C THR A 51 -9.80 -1.12 -19.44
N ASN A 52 -8.53 -1.42 -19.15
CA ASN A 52 -8.11 -2.76 -18.76
C ASN A 52 -8.49 -3.00 -17.31
N VAL A 53 -9.26 -4.06 -17.06
CA VAL A 53 -9.41 -4.64 -15.73
C VAL A 53 -8.00 -5.06 -15.28
N CYS A 54 -7.59 -4.63 -14.09
CA CYS A 54 -6.35 -5.10 -13.50
C CYS A 54 -6.40 -6.62 -13.43
N ASP A 55 -5.61 -7.31 -14.25
CA ASP A 55 -5.42 -8.74 -14.12
C ASP A 55 -4.53 -8.95 -12.90
N GLU A 56 -5.13 -9.29 -11.75
CA GLU A 56 -4.37 -9.54 -10.53
C GLU A 56 -3.34 -10.68 -10.70
N GLY A 57 -3.51 -11.56 -11.70
CA GLY A 57 -2.55 -12.60 -12.06
C GLY A 57 -1.37 -12.11 -12.90
N SER A 58 -1.44 -10.90 -13.45
CA SER A 58 -0.37 -10.33 -14.29
C SER A 58 0.84 -9.86 -13.48
N VAL A 59 0.69 -9.70 -12.17
CA VAL A 59 1.77 -9.28 -11.26
C VAL A 59 1.99 -10.39 -10.23
N GLY A 60 3.25 -10.80 -10.07
CA GLY A 60 3.63 -11.73 -9.02
C GLY A 60 3.25 -11.19 -7.65
N ARG A 61 3.01 -12.08 -6.69
CA ARG A 61 2.74 -11.70 -5.31
C ARG A 61 3.65 -12.45 -4.36
N PHE A 62 4.12 -11.76 -3.34
CA PHE A 62 4.74 -12.37 -2.18
C PHE A 62 3.74 -12.34 -1.04
N SER A 63 3.69 -13.42 -0.28
CA SER A 63 2.84 -13.57 0.90
C SER A 63 3.65 -14.12 2.06
N ALA A 64 3.25 -13.71 3.26
CA ALA A 64 3.70 -14.33 4.50
C ALA A 64 2.50 -14.76 5.33
N LYS A 65 2.61 -15.92 5.98
CA LYS A 65 1.56 -16.51 6.81
C LYS A 65 2.10 -16.90 8.17
N GLU A 66 1.29 -16.67 9.18
CA GLU A 66 1.50 -17.24 10.50
C GLU A 66 0.84 -18.62 10.60
N SER A 67 1.57 -19.59 11.14
CA SER A 67 1.04 -20.90 11.54
C SER A 67 1.32 -21.12 13.02
N LYS A 68 0.25 -21.19 13.80
CA LYS A 68 0.31 -21.46 15.24
C LYS A 68 0.00 -22.94 15.49
N LYS A 69 1.03 -23.69 15.88
CA LYS A 69 0.87 -25.05 16.45
C LYS A 69 1.25 -25.02 17.93
N ASN A 70 2.48 -25.42 18.27
CA ASN A 70 3.05 -25.29 19.63
C ASN A 70 4.02 -24.10 19.76
N ARG A 71 4.48 -23.55 18.63
CA ARG A 71 5.32 -22.35 18.53
C ARG A 71 4.81 -21.50 17.38
N PHE A 72 5.40 -20.32 17.21
CA PHE A 72 5.12 -19.41 16.13
C PHE A 72 6.00 -19.77 14.93
N TYR A 73 5.34 -20.18 13.85
CA TYR A 73 5.99 -20.45 12.56
C TYR A 73 5.51 -19.41 11.57
N TYR A 74 6.44 -18.89 10.77
CA TYR A 74 6.14 -17.94 9.72
C TYR A 74 6.60 -18.54 8.39
N GLU A 75 5.66 -18.68 7.47
CA GLU A 75 5.88 -19.21 6.13
C GLU A 75 5.88 -18.06 5.12
N PHE A 76 6.84 -18.08 4.20
CA PHE A 76 7.11 -17.01 3.24
C PHE A 76 7.18 -17.58 1.82
N GLY A 77 6.67 -16.85 0.84
CA GLY A 77 6.78 -17.30 -0.55
C GLY A 77 5.76 -16.68 -1.50
N PRO A 78 5.63 -17.28 -2.69
CA PRO A 78 4.67 -16.84 -3.70
C PRO A 78 3.24 -16.85 -3.17
N GLY A 79 2.47 -15.83 -3.53
CA GLY A 79 1.11 -15.63 -3.02
C GLY A 79 0.12 -16.72 -3.43
N ASP A 80 0.33 -17.34 -4.60
CA ASP A 80 -0.42 -18.49 -5.11
C ASP A 80 -0.18 -19.78 -4.27
N LYS A 81 0.92 -19.84 -3.52
CA LYS A 81 1.30 -21.00 -2.71
C LYS A 81 0.92 -20.87 -1.24
N ILE A 82 0.56 -19.67 -0.78
CA ILE A 82 0.29 -19.38 0.63
C ILE A 82 -1.18 -19.02 0.83
N ASN A 83 -1.93 -19.98 1.38
CA ASN A 83 -3.35 -19.80 1.69
C ASN A 83 -3.54 -19.09 3.04
N GLY A 84 -4.10 -17.88 3.01
CA GLY A 84 -4.35 -17.04 4.18
C GLY A 84 -3.08 -16.33 4.64
N TRP A 85 -2.93 -15.07 4.22
CA TRP A 85 -1.73 -14.28 4.49
C TRP A 85 -1.96 -13.27 5.62
N MET A 86 -0.91 -13.09 6.41
CA MET A 86 -0.78 -12.02 7.38
C MET A 86 -0.38 -10.71 6.69
N ILE A 87 0.46 -10.81 5.66
CA ILE A 87 0.87 -9.72 4.79
C ILE A 87 1.05 -10.27 3.39
N SER A 88 0.61 -9.53 2.38
CA SER A 88 0.90 -9.81 0.98
C SER A 88 1.09 -8.52 0.20
N GLY A 89 1.92 -8.58 -0.84
CA GLY A 89 2.20 -7.43 -1.70
C GLY A 89 2.61 -7.87 -3.10
N PRO A 90 2.51 -6.95 -4.08
CA PRO A 90 3.01 -7.18 -5.43
C PRO A 90 4.54 -7.30 -5.42
N THR A 91 5.08 -8.15 -6.29
CA THR A 91 6.51 -8.39 -6.44
C THR A 91 6.81 -8.81 -7.87
N PHE A 92 7.99 -8.47 -8.39
CA PHE A 92 8.47 -9.05 -9.64
C PHE A 92 8.95 -10.49 -9.41
N ASP A 93 9.66 -10.72 -8.30
CA ASP A 93 10.12 -12.06 -7.90
C ASP A 93 10.04 -12.27 -6.39
N ALA A 94 9.09 -13.13 -5.98
CA ALA A 94 8.92 -13.53 -4.59
C ALA A 94 10.20 -14.17 -3.97
N LYS A 95 11.09 -14.75 -4.78
CA LYS A 95 12.36 -15.30 -4.30
C LYS A 95 13.33 -14.20 -3.88
N ASP A 96 13.31 -13.06 -4.56
CA ASP A 96 14.15 -11.92 -4.21
C ASP A 96 13.72 -11.29 -2.90
N ILE A 97 12.41 -11.15 -2.69
CA ILE A 97 11.85 -10.71 -1.40
C ILE A 97 12.25 -11.70 -0.28
N LEU A 98 12.11 -13.00 -0.52
CA LEU A 98 12.54 -14.02 0.43
C LEU A 98 14.02 -13.92 0.79
N ARG A 99 14.89 -13.65 -0.20
CA ARG A 99 16.34 -13.45 0.03
C ARG A 99 16.60 -12.21 0.91
N ARG A 100 15.88 -11.11 0.70
CA ARG A 100 15.96 -9.91 1.55
C ARG A 100 15.50 -10.23 2.98
N LEU A 101 14.38 -10.93 3.15
CA LEU A 101 13.92 -11.37 4.47
C LEU A 101 14.95 -12.26 5.19
N LYS A 102 15.56 -13.22 4.49
CA LYS A 102 16.61 -14.09 5.04
C LYS A 102 17.83 -13.33 5.54
N ASN A 103 18.15 -12.17 4.96
CA ASN A 103 19.27 -11.35 5.41
C ASN A 103 18.96 -10.61 6.72
N VAL A 104 17.68 -10.27 6.95
CA VAL A 104 17.24 -9.56 8.17
C VAL A 104 16.89 -10.54 9.29
N ILE A 105 16.27 -11.67 8.95
CA ILE A 105 15.93 -12.72 9.90
C ILE A 105 17.19 -13.56 10.18
N SER A 106 17.60 -13.66 11.44
CA SER A 106 18.76 -14.45 11.85
C SER A 106 18.66 -15.91 11.37
N LYS A 107 19.80 -16.47 10.92
CA LYS A 107 19.89 -17.87 10.47
C LYS A 107 19.43 -18.87 11.54
N GLU A 108 19.55 -18.51 12.83
CA GLU A 108 19.13 -19.35 13.95
C GLU A 108 17.61 -19.56 14.02
N HIS A 109 16.83 -18.66 13.42
CA HIS A 109 15.38 -18.77 13.34
C HIS A 109 14.92 -19.57 12.13
N TRP A 110 15.80 -19.93 11.20
CA TRP A 110 15.42 -20.59 9.96
C TRP A 110 15.29 -22.10 10.15
N ILE A 111 14.20 -22.71 9.65
CA ILE A 111 13.95 -24.17 9.73
C ILE A 111 14.03 -24.83 8.36
N SER A 112 13.51 -24.15 7.34
CA SER A 112 13.53 -24.59 5.94
C SER A 112 13.56 -23.35 5.07
N ASP A 113 13.86 -23.49 3.77
CA ASP A 113 14.06 -22.36 2.87
C ASP A 113 13.02 -21.24 2.91
N ASN A 114 11.80 -21.54 3.34
CA ASN A 114 10.67 -20.62 3.35
C ASN A 114 10.03 -20.45 4.74
N VAL A 115 10.59 -21.07 5.79
CA VAL A 115 9.95 -21.11 7.11
C VAL A 115 10.90 -20.69 8.22
N ALA A 116 10.45 -19.72 9.02
CA ALA A 116 11.12 -19.29 10.24
C ALA A 116 10.34 -19.68 11.51
N LYS A 117 11.06 -20.06 12.56
CA LYS A 117 10.58 -20.40 13.91
C LYS A 117 10.93 -19.31 14.89
N TYR A 118 9.95 -18.91 15.69
CA TYR A 118 10.20 -18.06 16.85
C TYR A 118 9.74 -18.73 18.16
N PRO A 119 10.47 -18.50 19.27
CA PRO A 119 10.09 -19.01 20.58
C PRO A 119 8.91 -18.24 21.19
N LYS A 120 8.71 -16.98 20.79
CA LYS A 120 7.65 -16.08 21.25
C LYS A 120 6.94 -15.47 20.05
N ASP A 121 5.83 -14.79 20.31
CA ASP A 121 5.15 -14.02 19.29
C ASP A 121 6.12 -12.97 18.71
N SER A 122 6.34 -13.04 17.41
CA SER A 122 7.19 -12.12 16.64
C SER A 122 6.43 -11.56 15.45
N ARG A 123 5.09 -11.60 15.50
CA ARG A 123 4.20 -11.25 14.40
C ARG A 123 4.50 -9.85 13.87
N ASP A 124 4.55 -8.85 14.75
CA ASP A 124 4.81 -7.46 14.36
C ASP A 124 6.20 -7.27 13.75
N PHE A 125 7.21 -7.96 14.28
CA PHE A 125 8.56 -7.94 13.71
C PHE A 125 8.56 -8.53 12.30
N ILE A 126 7.87 -9.66 12.08
CA ILE A 126 7.80 -10.31 10.77
C ILE A 126 6.99 -9.48 9.79
N ILE A 127 5.84 -8.91 10.20
CA ILE A 127 5.04 -8.01 9.36
C ILE A 127 5.90 -6.83 8.91
N ARG A 128 6.56 -6.14 9.85
CA ARG A 128 7.36 -4.96 9.55
C ARG A 128 8.54 -5.30 8.64
N THR A 129 9.21 -6.42 8.89
CA THR A 129 10.34 -6.87 8.07
C THR A 129 9.90 -7.24 6.66
N ALA A 130 8.80 -7.97 6.52
CA ALA A 130 8.24 -8.31 5.22
C ALA A 130 7.74 -7.08 4.47
N PHE A 131 7.13 -6.12 5.17
CA PHE A 131 6.68 -4.86 4.59
C PHE A 131 7.86 -4.04 4.05
N ASN A 132 8.92 -3.87 4.84
CA ASN A 132 10.10 -3.13 4.39
C ASN A 132 10.75 -3.76 3.15
N ALA A 133 10.84 -5.10 3.10
CA ALA A 133 11.37 -5.80 1.93
C ALA A 133 10.51 -5.58 0.67
N LEU A 134 9.18 -5.54 0.82
CA LEU A 134 8.24 -5.23 -0.25
C LEU A 134 8.29 -3.75 -0.68
N ASP A 135 8.46 -2.84 0.27
CA ASP A 135 8.52 -1.40 0.01
C ASP A 135 9.76 -1.03 -0.82
N GLU A 136 10.92 -1.66 -0.51
CA GLU A 136 12.13 -1.52 -1.31
C GLU A 136 11.91 -1.92 -2.78
N GLU A 137 11.16 -3.00 -3.05
CA GLU A 137 10.84 -3.42 -4.42
C GLU A 137 9.75 -2.55 -5.06
N SER A 138 8.83 -2.00 -4.26
CA SER A 138 7.73 -1.16 -4.76
C SER A 138 8.24 0.13 -5.40
N SER A 139 9.32 0.70 -4.87
CA SER A 139 9.98 1.86 -5.48
C SER A 139 10.57 1.51 -6.86
N ASP A 140 11.23 0.36 -6.97
CA ASP A 140 11.80 -0.14 -8.24
C ASP A 140 10.70 -0.42 -9.28
N ILE A 141 9.59 -1.06 -8.85
CA ILE A 141 8.41 -1.31 -9.69
C ILE A 141 7.87 0.01 -10.22
N TYR A 142 7.67 1.00 -9.35
CA TYR A 142 7.13 2.30 -9.73
C TYR A 142 8.01 3.02 -10.75
N SER A 143 9.33 3.11 -10.49
CA SER A 143 10.27 3.75 -11.40
C SER A 143 10.31 3.05 -12.77
N TYR A 144 10.25 1.71 -12.80
CA TYR A 144 10.19 0.96 -14.03
C TYR A 144 8.90 1.22 -14.82
N LEU A 145 7.75 1.29 -14.15
CA LEU A 145 6.46 1.62 -14.78
C LEU A 145 6.46 3.05 -15.34
N CYS A 146 7.02 4.02 -14.62
CA CYS A 146 7.21 5.38 -15.13
C CYS A 146 8.06 5.41 -16.40
N TYR A 147 9.19 4.70 -16.39
CA TYR A 147 10.06 4.57 -17.56
C TYR A 147 9.34 3.97 -18.77
N LEU A 148 8.59 2.88 -18.57
CA LEU A 148 7.81 2.26 -19.64
C LEU A 148 6.76 3.22 -20.21
N ASN A 149 6.06 3.96 -19.33
CA ASN A 149 5.05 4.92 -19.75
C ASN A 149 5.65 6.06 -20.59
N GLU A 150 6.77 6.63 -20.16
CA GLU A 150 7.48 7.68 -20.89
C GLU A 150 7.95 7.22 -22.28
N ASN A 151 8.41 5.96 -22.39
CA ASN A 151 8.91 5.41 -23.64
C ASN A 151 7.82 4.78 -24.52
N SER A 152 6.63 4.50 -23.99
CA SER A 152 5.49 3.99 -24.76
C SER A 152 4.99 5.00 -25.81
N LYS A 153 5.16 6.31 -25.54
CA LYS A 153 4.74 7.41 -26.44
C LYS A 153 5.73 7.70 -27.57
N ARG A 154 6.89 7.02 -27.60
CA ARG A 154 7.93 7.18 -28.63
C ARG A 154 7.84 6.13 -29.74
N ARG A 155 6.80 5.28 -29.72
CA ARG A 155 6.48 4.35 -30.80
C ARG A 155 5.33 4.86 -31.64
#